data_AF-A0A7K0G535-F1
#
_entry.id   AF-A0A7K0G535-F1
#
_cell.length_a   1.000
_cell.length_b   1.000
_cell.length_c   1.000
_cell.angle_alpha   90.00
_cell.angle_beta   90.00
_cell.angle_gamma   90.00
#
_symmetry.space_group_name_H-M   'P 1'
#
loop_
_entity.id
_entity.type
_entity.pdbx_description
1 polymer ?
#
loop_
_entity_poly.entity_id
_entity_poly.type
_entity_poly.pdbx_seq_one_letter_code
_entity_poly.pdbx_strand_id
1 'polypeptide(L)'
;MNEKEKELKAFNQCADALGSLENKSIFKVFQLLSVHFEFIPKNIQPERNFEDKGTTAFLQPVETEKANEYKHKEADKNENKIEVKKTTATKAKPVKASSSKSPTYLIDFDLMPNDKESLKAFSEKYNINTNFERNLVCLYYLQEILKTENITVNHVYTCYRNLNAKIPLFPQTLFDTKHRKGWIDTANISDLKVTRTGSNHIEHDKAFQKED
;
A
#
# COMPACT_ATOMS: atom_id res chain seq x y z
N MET A 1 -49.87 -4.43 -3.22
CA MET A 1 -48.42 -4.15 -3.31
C MET A 1 -47.69 -5.42 -2.89
N ASN A 2 -47.07 -6.07 -3.86
CA ASN A 2 -46.34 -7.34 -3.70
C ASN A 2 -45.07 -7.11 -2.86
N GLU A 3 -44.60 -8.14 -2.16
CA GLU A 3 -43.38 -8.09 -1.34
C GLU A 3 -42.16 -7.67 -2.17
N LYS A 4 -42.05 -8.19 -3.40
CA LYS A 4 -41.02 -7.78 -4.37
C LYS A 4 -41.09 -6.31 -4.77
N GLU A 5 -42.28 -5.71 -4.80
CA GLU A 5 -42.44 -4.27 -5.11
C GLU A 5 -41.99 -3.40 -3.93
N LYS A 6 -42.17 -3.89 -2.69
CA LYS A 6 -41.69 -3.21 -1.48
C LYS A 6 -40.16 -3.22 -1.43
N GLU A 7 -39.54 -4.36 -1.73
CA GLU A 7 -38.08 -4.49 -1.78
C GLU A 7 -37.46 -3.58 -2.85
N LEU A 8 -38.02 -3.58 -4.05
CA LEU A 8 -37.54 -2.72 -5.13
C LEU A 8 -37.66 -1.23 -4.79
N LYS A 9 -38.76 -0.84 -4.13
CA LYS A 9 -38.96 0.54 -3.69
C LYS A 9 -37.96 0.94 -2.60
N ALA A 10 -37.70 0.05 -1.64
CA ALA A 10 -36.70 0.29 -0.59
C ALA A 10 -35.28 0.40 -1.17
N PHE A 11 -34.94 -0.46 -2.15
CA PHE A 11 -33.67 -0.41 -2.85
C PHE A 11 -33.46 0.92 -3.58
N ASN A 12 -34.45 1.37 -4.36
CA ASN A 12 -34.35 2.63 -5.10
C ASN A 12 -34.25 3.84 -4.16
N GLN A 13 -34.98 3.86 -3.04
CA GLN A 13 -34.86 4.92 -2.04
C GLN A 13 -33.47 4.97 -1.40
N CYS A 14 -32.84 3.81 -1.15
CA CYS A 14 -31.45 3.76 -0.70
C CYS A 14 -30.48 4.27 -1.76
N ALA A 15 -30.68 3.91 -3.03
CA ALA A 15 -29.83 4.36 -4.13
C ALA A 15 -29.89 5.89 -4.31
N ASP A 16 -31.09 6.48 -4.24
CA ASP A 16 -31.28 7.93 -4.32
C ASP A 16 -30.63 8.66 -3.13
N ALA A 17 -30.76 8.12 -1.92
CA ALA A 17 -30.11 8.67 -0.74
C ALA A 17 -28.57 8.63 -0.86
N LEU A 18 -28.00 7.57 -1.43
CA LEU A 18 -26.57 7.45 -1.70
C LEU A 18 -26.10 8.45 -2.76
N GLY A 19 -26.88 8.70 -3.80
CA GLY A 19 -26.58 9.67 -4.85
C GLY A 19 -26.55 11.12 -4.38
N SER A 20 -27.21 11.42 -3.25
CA SER A 20 -27.24 12.77 -2.65
C SER A 20 -26.03 13.09 -1.76
N LEU A 21 -25.14 12.12 -1.50
CA LEU A 21 -23.99 12.28 -0.61
C LEU A 21 -22.75 12.77 -1.37
N GLU A 22 -21.92 13.59 -0.71
CA GLU A 22 -20.58 13.89 -1.22
C GLU A 22 -19.73 12.62 -1.38
N ASN A 23 -18.87 12.58 -2.40
CA ASN A 23 -18.05 11.41 -2.77
C ASN A 23 -17.29 10.77 -1.59
N LYS A 24 -16.84 11.56 -0.61
CA LYS A 24 -16.14 11.08 0.60
C LYS A 24 -17.06 10.32 1.56
N SER A 25 -18.35 10.67 1.58
CA SER A 25 -19.36 10.04 2.42
C SER A 25 -19.87 8.73 1.80
N ILE A 26 -20.01 8.68 0.48
CA ILE A 26 -20.35 7.44 -0.27
C ILE A 26 -19.31 6.34 0.01
N PHE A 27 -18.01 6.69 -0.01
CA PHE A 27 -16.95 5.71 0.24
C PHE A 27 -16.99 5.14 1.67
N LYS A 28 -17.34 5.95 2.67
CA LYS A 28 -17.49 5.50 4.06
C LYS A 28 -18.69 4.57 4.23
N VAL A 29 -19.80 4.86 3.57
CA VAL A 29 -20.98 3.98 3.57
C VAL A 29 -20.65 2.65 2.90
N PHE A 30 -19.94 2.68 1.77
CA PHE A 30 -19.49 1.45 1.10
C PHE A 30 -18.51 0.64 1.97
N GLN A 31 -17.59 1.30 2.67
CA GLN A 31 -16.67 0.65 3.61
C GLN A 31 -17.41 0.00 4.78
N LEU A 32 -18.40 0.68 5.36
CA LEU A 32 -19.24 0.14 6.44
C LEU A 32 -20.08 -1.05 5.98
N LEU A 33 -20.70 -0.96 4.81
CA LEU A 33 -21.48 -2.07 4.23
C LEU A 33 -20.59 -3.27 3.87
N SER A 34 -19.38 -3.02 3.36
CA SER A 34 -18.42 -4.09 3.05
C SER A 34 -17.94 -4.84 4.30
N VAL A 35 -17.85 -4.17 5.46
CA VAL A 35 -17.47 -4.78 6.74
C VAL A 35 -18.63 -5.58 7.36
N HIS A 36 -19.89 -5.18 7.13
CA HIS A 36 -21.05 -5.82 7.75
C HIS A 36 -21.72 -6.91 6.89
N PHE A 37 -21.60 -6.87 5.56
CA PHE A 37 -22.36 -7.74 4.66
C PHE A 37 -21.53 -8.70 3.79
N GLU A 38 -20.20 -8.77 3.98
CA GLU A 38 -19.28 -9.56 3.13
C GLU A 38 -19.48 -9.37 1.60
N PHE A 39 -20.07 -8.22 1.22
CA PHE A 39 -20.54 -8.01 -0.14
C PHE A 39 -19.41 -7.46 -1.02
N ILE A 40 -18.70 -8.36 -1.71
CA ILE A 40 -17.85 -7.98 -2.84
C ILE A 40 -18.70 -8.16 -4.11
N PRO A 41 -19.18 -7.09 -4.77
CA PRO A 41 -19.73 -7.23 -6.10
C PRO A 41 -18.57 -7.59 -7.04
N LYS A 42 -18.52 -8.86 -7.46
CA LYS A 42 -17.81 -9.26 -8.66
C LYS A 42 -18.56 -8.59 -9.81
N ASN A 43 -17.86 -7.75 -10.57
CA ASN A 43 -18.32 -7.09 -11.81
C ASN A 43 -18.78 -5.63 -11.65
N ILE A 44 -17.80 -4.73 -11.49
CA ILE A 44 -17.88 -3.38 -12.07
C ILE A 44 -16.62 -3.24 -12.92
N GLN A 45 -16.76 -3.41 -14.23
CA GLN A 45 -15.78 -2.95 -15.20
C GLN A 45 -15.89 -1.41 -15.24
N PRO A 46 -14.83 -0.64 -14.98
CA PRO A 46 -14.87 0.77 -15.31
C PRO A 46 -14.82 0.89 -16.84
N GLU A 47 -15.97 1.20 -17.45
CA GLU A 47 -16.03 1.78 -18.79
C GLU A 47 -15.10 3.00 -18.82
N ARG A 48 -13.99 2.85 -19.53
CA ARG A 48 -13.11 3.95 -19.93
C ARG A 48 -13.86 4.76 -20.97
N ASN A 49 -14.35 5.93 -20.62
CA ASN A 49 -14.64 7.00 -21.57
C ASN A 49 -14.46 8.36 -20.87
N PHE A 50 -13.26 8.92 -20.97
CA PHE A 50 -13.08 10.37 -20.84
C PHE A 50 -12.38 10.83 -22.12
N GLU A 51 -13.20 11.29 -23.06
CA GLU A 51 -12.73 12.05 -24.21
C GLU A 51 -12.15 13.38 -23.73
N ASP A 52 -10.86 13.55 -24.03
CA ASP A 52 -10.18 14.83 -24.05
C ASP A 52 -10.85 15.75 -25.08
N LYS A 53 -11.57 16.77 -24.60
CA LYS A 53 -11.88 18.00 -25.35
C LYS A 53 -11.80 19.16 -24.39
N GLY A 54 -10.73 19.95 -24.53
CA GLY A 54 -10.46 21.11 -23.71
C GLY A 54 -11.50 22.22 -23.80
N THR A 55 -11.40 23.18 -22.89
CA THR A 55 -11.44 24.64 -23.15
C THR A 55 -11.39 25.39 -21.82
N THR A 56 -10.32 26.18 -21.69
CA THR A 56 -10.08 27.44 -20.97
C THR A 56 -10.88 27.88 -19.73
N ALA A 57 -10.09 28.50 -18.84
CA ALA A 57 -10.37 29.68 -18.01
C ALA A 57 -11.11 29.44 -16.68
N PHE A 58 -10.43 29.70 -15.55
CA PHE A 58 -10.47 31.01 -14.88
C PHE A 58 -9.55 30.99 -13.65
N LEU A 59 -8.82 32.09 -13.47
CA LEU A 59 -7.98 32.37 -12.30
C LEU A 59 -8.82 32.90 -11.13
N GLN A 60 -8.26 32.68 -9.93
CA GLN A 60 -8.49 33.30 -8.61
C GLN A 60 -9.41 32.53 -7.63
N PRO A 61 -8.98 32.44 -6.36
CA PRO A 61 -9.42 33.44 -5.36
C PRO A 61 -8.27 33.98 -4.48
N VAL A 62 -8.22 35.31 -4.28
CA VAL A 62 -8.76 36.11 -3.15
C VAL A 62 -7.79 36.21 -1.97
N GLU A 63 -7.47 37.48 -1.70
CA GLU A 63 -6.66 38.07 -0.64
C GLU A 63 -7.13 37.66 0.76
N THR A 64 -6.17 37.50 1.67
CA THR A 64 -6.39 37.75 3.10
C THR A 64 -5.25 38.61 3.63
N GLU A 65 -5.60 39.83 4.01
CA GLU A 65 -4.73 40.79 4.69
C GLU A 65 -4.76 40.59 6.22
N LYS A 66 -3.57 40.78 6.83
CA LYS A 66 -3.25 41.32 8.17
C LYS A 66 -3.56 40.40 9.39
N ALA A 67 -2.68 40.26 10.38
CA ALA A 67 -1.83 41.27 11.01
C ALA A 67 -0.46 40.75 11.47
N ASN A 68 0.54 41.62 11.33
CA ASN A 68 1.88 41.53 11.89
C ASN A 68 1.93 42.41 13.15
N GLU A 69 2.50 41.90 14.24
CA GLU A 69 2.96 42.71 15.37
C GLU A 69 4.46 42.43 15.57
N TYR A 70 5.29 43.40 15.16
CA TYR A 70 6.74 43.37 15.31
C TYR A 70 7.17 44.12 16.58
N LYS A 71 8.06 43.48 17.34
CA LYS A 71 8.93 44.12 18.35
C LYS A 71 10.04 44.93 17.68
N HIS A 72 10.42 46.06 18.28
CA HIS A 72 11.53 46.93 17.88
C HIS A 72 12.35 47.26 19.14
N LYS A 73 13.69 47.09 19.17
CA LYS A 73 14.79 48.10 19.07
C LYS A 73 15.92 47.60 20.02
N GLU A 74 17.22 47.85 19.90
CA GLU A 74 18.05 48.82 19.15
C GLU A 74 19.56 48.48 19.28
N ALA A 75 20.38 49.25 18.53
CA ALA A 75 21.82 49.58 18.67
C ALA A 75 22.85 48.77 17.82
N ASP A 76 23.89 49.34 17.19
CA ASP A 76 24.26 50.70 16.73
C ASP A 76 25.52 50.52 15.81
N LYS A 77 25.75 51.46 14.87
CA LYS A 77 26.99 51.83 14.11
C LYS A 77 27.81 50.78 13.32
N ASN A 78 27.99 51.03 12.02
CA ASN A 78 29.11 51.83 11.44
C ASN A 78 29.14 51.70 9.90
N GLU A 79 29.36 52.81 9.21
CA GLU A 79 29.51 52.94 7.75
C GLU A 79 30.93 52.55 7.28
N ASN A 80 31.03 51.96 6.08
CA ASN A 80 31.74 52.50 4.90
C ASN A 80 32.36 51.40 4.00
N LYS A 81 32.11 51.57 2.68
CA LYS A 81 32.97 51.25 1.52
C LYS A 81 32.95 49.87 0.85
N ILE A 82 32.21 49.82 -0.27
CA ILE A 82 32.52 49.29 -1.62
C ILE A 82 33.52 48.11 -1.73
N GLU A 83 33.06 46.92 -2.14
CA GLU A 83 33.63 46.20 -3.31
C GLU A 83 32.72 45.06 -3.82
N VAL A 84 32.67 44.93 -5.15
CA VAL A 84 31.92 43.93 -5.93
C VAL A 84 32.73 42.63 -6.04
N LYS A 85 32.20 41.49 -5.55
CA LYS A 85 32.27 40.18 -6.26
C LYS A 85 31.65 39.02 -5.49
N LYS A 86 31.10 38.10 -6.30
CA LYS A 86 30.96 36.64 -6.13
C LYS A 86 29.60 36.13 -5.64
N THR A 87 28.81 35.74 -6.64
CA THR A 87 27.71 34.77 -6.60
C THR A 87 28.08 33.53 -5.80
N THR A 88 27.39 33.31 -4.68
CA THR A 88 27.46 32.06 -3.91
C THR A 88 26.31 31.15 -4.30
N ALA A 89 26.67 30.01 -4.89
CA ALA A 89 25.81 28.90 -5.23
C ALA A 89 25.07 28.36 -3.99
N THR A 90 23.74 28.34 -4.05
CA THR A 90 22.91 27.62 -3.07
C THR A 90 23.09 26.13 -3.29
N LYS A 91 23.73 25.43 -2.34
CA LYS A 91 23.88 23.97 -2.35
C LYS A 91 22.49 23.33 -2.26
N ALA A 92 21.99 22.81 -3.38
CA ALA A 92 20.85 21.91 -3.40
C ALA A 92 21.19 20.64 -2.59
N LYS A 93 20.28 20.24 -1.69
CA LYS A 93 20.34 18.92 -1.05
C LYS A 93 20.35 17.84 -2.14
N PRO A 94 21.21 16.82 -2.06
CA PRO A 94 21.15 15.72 -3.02
C PRO A 94 19.83 14.97 -2.78
N VAL A 95 18.92 15.07 -3.75
CA VAL A 95 17.80 14.15 -3.87
C VAL A 95 18.45 12.78 -4.09
N LYS A 96 18.39 11.90 -3.08
CA LYS A 96 18.73 10.49 -3.26
C LYS A 96 17.78 9.96 -4.32
N ALA A 97 18.27 9.82 -5.55
CA ALA A 97 17.60 9.06 -6.57
C ALA A 97 17.58 7.59 -6.09
N SER A 98 16.47 7.16 -5.48
CA SER A 98 16.24 5.73 -5.28
C SER A 98 15.99 5.15 -6.66
N SER A 99 17.01 4.53 -7.26
CA SER A 99 16.78 3.71 -8.45
C SER A 99 15.86 2.57 -8.00
N SER A 100 14.56 2.66 -8.28
CA SER A 100 13.61 1.57 -8.06
C SER A 100 13.92 0.48 -9.09
N LYS A 101 14.96 -0.31 -8.84
CA LYS A 101 15.22 -1.50 -9.64
C LYS A 101 14.07 -2.46 -9.36
N SER A 102 13.41 -2.92 -10.41
CA SER A 102 12.43 -4.00 -10.31
C SER A 102 13.09 -5.25 -9.71
N PRO A 103 12.39 -6.02 -8.85
CA PRO A 103 12.95 -7.26 -8.34
C PRO A 103 13.29 -8.21 -9.48
N THR A 104 14.33 -9.01 -9.26
CA THR A 104 14.81 -10.00 -10.22
C THR A 104 14.46 -11.41 -9.74
N TYR A 105 14.07 -12.28 -10.67
CA TYR A 105 13.85 -13.69 -10.39
C TYR A 105 15.19 -14.39 -10.08
N LEU A 106 15.24 -15.18 -9.01
CA LEU A 106 16.40 -15.99 -8.66
C LEU A 106 16.24 -17.38 -9.29
N ILE A 107 16.99 -17.65 -10.36
CA ILE A 107 16.91 -18.91 -11.12
C ILE A 107 17.42 -20.09 -10.28
N ASP A 108 18.46 -19.86 -9.47
CA ASP A 108 19.16 -20.90 -8.71
C ASP A 108 18.59 -21.11 -7.29
N PHE A 109 17.40 -20.58 -6.99
CA PHE A 109 16.81 -20.67 -5.65
C PHE A 109 15.81 -21.83 -5.55
N ASP A 110 16.17 -22.86 -4.78
CA ASP A 110 15.36 -24.06 -4.61
C ASP A 110 14.21 -23.84 -3.62
N LEU A 111 12.98 -23.92 -4.12
CA LEU A 111 11.72 -23.84 -3.36
C LEU A 111 11.05 -25.22 -3.20
N MET A 112 11.72 -26.28 -3.64
CA MET A 112 11.29 -27.68 -3.58
C MET A 112 12.45 -28.60 -3.16
N PRO A 113 13.10 -28.35 -2.01
CA PRO A 113 14.17 -29.23 -1.54
C PRO A 113 13.62 -30.64 -1.29
N ASN A 114 14.36 -31.68 -1.67
CA ASN A 114 13.91 -33.08 -1.51
C ASN A 114 13.60 -33.46 -0.06
N ASP A 115 14.23 -32.80 0.91
CA ASP A 115 14.15 -33.12 2.34
C ASP A 115 13.13 -32.26 3.11
N LYS A 116 12.48 -31.29 2.45
CA LYS A 116 11.48 -30.42 3.10
C LYS A 116 10.23 -30.29 2.23
N GLU A 117 9.12 -29.89 2.85
CA GLU A 117 7.90 -29.61 2.11
C GLU A 117 8.13 -28.50 1.07
N SER A 118 7.62 -28.68 -0.15
CA SER A 118 7.66 -27.64 -1.19
C SER A 118 6.83 -26.42 -0.80
N LEU A 119 7.21 -25.23 -1.28
CA LEU A 119 6.44 -24.00 -1.02
C LEU A 119 4.98 -24.14 -1.45
N LYS A 120 4.71 -24.82 -2.57
CA LYS A 120 3.36 -25.02 -3.09
C LYS A 120 2.52 -25.85 -2.11
N ALA A 121 3.02 -27.01 -1.70
CA ALA A 121 2.34 -27.87 -0.73
C ALA A 121 2.14 -27.16 0.63
N PHE A 122 3.16 -26.42 1.09
CA PHE A 122 3.05 -25.62 2.31
C PHE A 122 1.95 -24.56 2.19
N SER A 123 1.87 -23.85 1.06
CA SER A 123 0.88 -22.80 0.83
C SER A 123 -0.56 -23.33 0.72
N GLU A 124 -0.74 -24.60 0.33
CA GLU A 124 -2.06 -25.21 0.17
C GLU A 124 -2.78 -25.40 1.51
N LYS A 125 -2.03 -25.50 2.61
CA LYS A 125 -2.54 -25.59 3.99
C LYS A 125 -3.24 -24.32 4.48
N TYR A 126 -3.07 -23.20 3.78
CA TYR A 126 -3.57 -21.91 4.20
C TYR A 126 -4.57 -21.31 3.21
N ASN A 127 -5.49 -20.50 3.75
CA ASN A 127 -6.47 -19.76 2.97
C ASN A 127 -5.90 -18.41 2.50
N ILE A 128 -5.09 -18.45 1.43
CA ILE A 128 -4.38 -17.27 0.91
C ILE A 128 -5.23 -16.52 -0.11
N ASN A 129 -5.95 -15.51 0.37
CA ASN A 129 -6.83 -14.65 -0.42
C ASN A 129 -6.18 -13.31 -0.77
N THR A 130 -5.29 -12.81 0.09
CA THR A 130 -4.69 -11.49 -0.07
C THR A 130 -3.19 -11.54 -0.35
N ASN A 131 -2.66 -10.46 -0.94
CA ASN A 131 -1.20 -10.30 -1.08
C ASN A 131 -0.52 -10.22 0.28
N PHE A 132 -1.21 -9.76 1.33
CA PHE A 132 -0.63 -9.67 2.67
C PHE A 132 -0.34 -11.05 3.26
N GLU A 133 -1.32 -11.96 3.14
CA GLU A 133 -1.17 -13.36 3.54
C GLU A 133 -0.11 -14.06 2.69
N ARG A 134 -0.11 -13.81 1.38
CA ARG A 134 0.89 -14.41 0.48
C ARG A 134 2.31 -13.95 0.82
N ASN A 135 2.51 -12.66 1.09
CA ASN A 135 3.79 -12.13 1.54
C ASN A 135 4.24 -12.81 2.84
N LEU A 136 3.33 -12.99 3.80
CA LEU A 136 3.61 -13.64 5.06
C LEU A 136 3.98 -15.12 4.88
N VAL A 137 3.19 -15.89 4.12
CA VAL A 137 3.45 -17.32 3.84
C VAL A 137 4.80 -17.50 3.14
N CYS A 138 5.08 -16.71 2.11
CA CYS A 138 6.37 -16.76 1.41
C CYS A 138 7.53 -16.49 2.37
N LEU A 139 7.44 -15.42 3.18
CA LEU A 139 8.53 -15.04 4.06
C LEU A 139 8.73 -16.04 5.21
N TYR A 140 7.63 -16.55 5.78
CA TYR A 140 7.67 -17.59 6.80
C TYR A 140 8.26 -18.88 6.26
N TYR A 141 7.89 -19.30 5.05
CA TYR A 141 8.48 -20.48 4.42
C TYR A 141 9.99 -20.34 4.24
N LEU A 142 10.45 -19.20 3.72
CA LEU A 142 11.87 -18.92 3.54
C LEU A 142 12.63 -18.91 4.88
N GLN A 143 12.06 -18.26 5.90
CA GLN A 143 12.71 -18.08 7.19
C GLN A 143 12.67 -19.33 8.06
N GLU A 144 11.53 -20.00 8.17
CA GLU A 144 11.32 -21.08 9.14
C GLU A 144 11.48 -22.48 8.55
N ILE A 145 11.06 -22.68 7.30
CA ILE A 145 11.15 -23.99 6.65
C ILE A 145 12.52 -24.12 5.98
N LEU A 146 12.85 -23.17 5.09
CA LEU A 146 14.13 -23.20 4.38
C LEU A 146 15.31 -22.72 5.23
N LYS A 147 15.06 -21.97 6.32
CA LYS A 147 16.11 -21.36 7.15
C LYS A 147 17.07 -20.49 6.32
N THR A 148 16.52 -19.76 5.35
CA THR A 148 17.28 -18.87 4.48
C THR A 148 17.70 -17.63 5.26
N GLU A 149 19.00 -17.32 5.23
CA GLU A 149 19.52 -16.09 5.81
C GLU A 149 19.46 -14.93 4.80
N ASN A 150 19.39 -13.69 5.28
CA ASN A 150 19.41 -12.48 4.45
C ASN A 150 18.32 -12.49 3.36
N ILE A 151 17.08 -12.72 3.79
CA ILE A 151 15.96 -12.81 2.85
C ILE A 151 15.70 -11.43 2.24
N THR A 152 15.91 -11.33 0.93
CA THR A 152 15.67 -10.10 0.16
C THR A 152 14.33 -10.11 -0.57
N VAL A 153 13.93 -8.96 -1.10
CA VAL A 153 12.75 -8.80 -1.96
C VAL A 153 12.74 -9.77 -3.16
N ASN A 154 13.91 -10.10 -3.71
CA ASN A 154 14.03 -11.03 -4.84
C ASN A 154 13.60 -12.46 -4.47
N HIS A 155 13.84 -12.89 -3.23
CA HIS A 155 13.40 -14.20 -2.75
C HIS A 155 11.88 -14.25 -2.68
N VAL A 156 11.25 -13.24 -2.08
CA VAL A 156 9.78 -13.17 -2.00
C VAL A 156 9.17 -13.09 -3.40
N TYR A 157 9.76 -12.30 -4.30
CA TYR A 157 9.36 -12.26 -5.70
C TYR A 157 9.44 -13.63 -6.40
N THR A 158 10.51 -14.38 -6.13
CA THR A 158 10.70 -15.75 -6.65
C THR A 158 9.61 -16.70 -6.13
N CYS A 159 9.23 -16.59 -4.86
CA CYS A 159 8.09 -17.34 -4.31
C CYS A 159 6.77 -17.06 -5.06
N TYR A 160 6.49 -15.80 -5.41
CA TYR A 160 5.31 -15.45 -6.20
C TYR A 160 5.28 -16.12 -7.57
N ARG A 161 6.45 -16.22 -8.23
CA ARG A 161 6.60 -16.92 -9.51
C ARG A 161 6.36 -18.42 -9.36
N ASN A 162 6.92 -19.03 -8.32
CA ASN A 162 6.74 -20.46 -8.04
C ASN A 162 5.28 -20.82 -7.74
N LEU A 163 4.56 -19.97 -7.01
CA LEU A 163 3.13 -20.12 -6.72
C LEU A 163 2.22 -19.75 -7.90
N ASN A 164 2.77 -19.34 -9.04
CA ASN A 164 2.03 -18.82 -10.20
C ASN A 164 0.98 -17.74 -9.83
N ALA A 165 1.31 -16.91 -8.84
CA ALA A 165 0.41 -15.89 -8.33
C ALA A 165 0.58 -14.57 -9.10
N LYS A 166 -0.47 -13.75 -9.14
CA LYS A 166 -0.38 -12.38 -9.68
C LYS A 166 0.66 -11.60 -8.89
N ILE A 167 1.66 -11.08 -9.60
CA ILE A 167 2.79 -10.35 -9.01
C ILE A 167 2.34 -8.91 -8.68
N PRO A 168 2.39 -8.48 -7.42
CA PRO A 168 2.13 -7.11 -7.02
C PRO A 168 3.34 -6.20 -7.25
N LEU A 169 3.17 -4.90 -6.99
CA LEU A 169 4.28 -3.95 -7.03
C LEU A 169 5.21 -4.15 -5.83
N PHE A 170 6.47 -4.44 -6.09
CA PHE A 170 7.54 -4.52 -5.08
C PHE A 170 8.44 -3.28 -5.13
N PRO A 171 9.01 -2.84 -4.00
CA PRO A 171 8.85 -3.39 -2.63
C PRO A 171 7.55 -2.95 -1.93
N GLN A 172 6.70 -2.16 -2.59
CA GLN A 172 5.52 -1.53 -1.98
C GLN A 172 4.60 -2.51 -1.24
N THR A 173 4.31 -3.68 -1.84
CA THR A 173 3.44 -4.68 -1.20
C THR A 173 3.95 -5.14 0.17
N LEU A 174 5.27 -5.17 0.39
CA LEU A 174 5.88 -5.58 1.64
C LEU A 174 5.75 -4.47 2.69
N PHE A 175 5.93 -3.22 2.27
CA PHE A 175 5.66 -2.08 3.12
C PHE A 175 4.19 -2.05 3.52
N ASP A 176 3.26 -2.27 2.59
CA ASP A 176 1.84 -2.31 2.90
C ASP A 176 1.51 -3.44 3.90
N THR A 177 2.07 -4.64 3.74
CA THR A 177 1.92 -5.74 4.71
C THR A 177 2.43 -5.34 6.09
N LYS A 178 3.63 -4.76 6.19
CA LYS A 178 4.16 -4.27 7.47
C LYS A 178 3.23 -3.25 8.11
N HIS A 179 2.85 -2.20 7.39
CA HIS A 179 2.09 -1.09 7.98
C HIS A 179 0.65 -1.47 8.34
N ARG A 180 -0.01 -2.30 7.53
CA ARG A 180 -1.43 -2.64 7.74
C ARG A 180 -1.65 -3.84 8.64
N LYS A 181 -0.71 -4.79 8.66
CA LYS A 181 -0.87 -6.05 9.41
C LYS A 181 0.18 -6.23 10.50
N GLY A 182 1.34 -5.61 10.37
CA GLY A 182 2.44 -5.79 11.32
C GLY A 182 3.02 -7.20 11.30
N TRP A 183 2.76 -8.00 10.26
CA TRP A 183 3.15 -9.41 10.21
C TRP A 183 4.62 -9.62 9.80
N ILE A 184 5.17 -8.70 9.02
CA ILE A 184 6.55 -8.76 8.53
C ILE A 184 7.34 -7.52 8.95
N ASP A 185 8.63 -7.70 9.13
CA ASP A 185 9.58 -6.61 9.33
C ASP A 185 10.31 -6.30 8.03
N THR A 186 10.33 -5.02 7.70
CA THR A 186 10.99 -4.44 6.53
C THR A 186 11.99 -3.35 6.92
N ALA A 187 12.43 -3.31 8.19
CA ALA A 187 13.45 -2.39 8.67
C ALA A 187 14.76 -2.49 7.85
N ASN A 188 15.14 -3.72 7.47
CA ASN A 188 16.22 -3.98 6.53
C ASN A 188 15.67 -4.68 5.28
N ILE A 189 15.73 -4.03 4.12
CA ILE A 189 15.20 -4.57 2.85
C ILE A 189 16.02 -5.76 2.31
N SER A 190 17.26 -5.89 2.78
CA SER A 190 18.16 -7.00 2.45
C SER A 190 18.09 -8.15 3.45
N ASP A 191 17.30 -8.00 4.52
CA ASP A 191 17.12 -9.00 5.58
C ASP A 191 15.70 -8.88 6.16
N LEU A 192 14.74 -9.28 5.34
CA LEU A 192 13.31 -9.32 5.66
C LEU A 192 13.02 -10.44 6.64
N LYS A 193 12.16 -10.16 7.63
CA LYS A 193 11.83 -11.13 8.69
C LYS A 193 10.35 -11.23 8.94
N VAL A 194 9.92 -12.39 9.44
CA VAL A 194 8.59 -12.56 10.04
C VAL A 194 8.64 -12.05 11.48
N THR A 195 7.63 -11.26 11.86
CA THR A 195 7.48 -10.80 13.25
C THR A 195 6.78 -11.85 14.09
N ARG A 196 6.84 -11.72 15.42
CA ARG A 196 6.05 -12.55 16.34
C ARG A 196 4.55 -12.56 16.00
N THR A 197 3.99 -11.41 15.62
CA THR A 197 2.58 -11.30 15.24
C THR A 197 2.28 -12.10 13.97
N GLY A 198 3.20 -12.08 13.00
CA GLY A 198 3.08 -12.88 11.77
C GLY A 198 3.16 -14.38 12.03
N SER A 199 4.13 -14.82 12.85
CA SER A 199 4.26 -16.23 13.26
C SER A 199 3.01 -16.72 13.95
N ASN A 200 2.51 -15.96 14.94
CA ASN A 200 1.27 -16.31 15.63
C ASN A 200 0.07 -16.43 14.67
N HIS A 201 -0.02 -15.57 13.66
CA HIS A 201 -1.10 -15.63 12.68
C HIS A 201 -1.02 -16.92 11.84
N ILE A 202 0.17 -17.34 11.39
CA ILE A 202 0.33 -18.60 10.67
C ILE A 202 0.05 -19.82 11.55
N GLU A 203 0.61 -19.81 12.76
CA GLU A 203 0.67 -21.01 13.62
C GLU A 203 -0.61 -21.24 14.42
N HIS A 204 -1.37 -20.19 14.74
CA HIS A 204 -2.46 -20.26 15.71
C HIS A 204 -3.80 -19.72 15.21
N ASP A 205 -3.84 -18.99 14.09
CA ASP A 205 -5.10 -18.47 13.56
C ASP A 205 -5.83 -19.52 12.72
N LYS A 206 -6.86 -20.14 13.30
CA LYS A 206 -7.62 -21.22 12.66
C LYS A 206 -8.32 -20.76 11.38
N ALA A 207 -8.78 -19.50 11.31
CA ALA A 207 -9.46 -18.99 10.11
C ALA A 207 -8.51 -18.89 8.89
N PHE A 208 -7.21 -18.82 9.17
CA PHE A 208 -6.18 -18.79 8.14
C PHE A 208 -5.75 -20.18 7.67
N GLN A 209 -5.93 -21.21 8.51
CA GLN A 209 -5.65 -22.60 8.18
C GLN A 209 -6.84 -23.19 7.42
N LYS A 210 -6.60 -24.00 6.39
CA LYS A 210 -7.66 -24.82 5.79
C LYS A 210 -7.86 -26.02 6.70
N GLU A 211 -9.10 -26.22 7.15
CA GLU A 211 -9.49 -27.45 7.83
C GLU A 211 -9.46 -28.61 6.82
N ASP A 212 -8.88 -29.75 7.22
CA ASP A 212 -8.80 -30.99 6.45
C ASP A 212 -10.16 -31.69 6.32
#